data_AF-A0A6N9PN05-F1
#
_entry.id   AF-A0A6N9PN05-F1
#
_cell.length_a   1.000
_cell.length_b   1.000
_cell.length_c   1.000
_cell.angle_alpha   90.00
_cell.angle_beta   90.00
_cell.angle_gamma   90.00
#
_symmetry.space_group_name_H-M   'P 1'
#
loop_
_entity.id
_entity.type
_entity.pdbx_description
1 polymer ?
#
loop_
_entity_poly.entity_id
_entity_poly.type
_entity_poly.pdbx_seq_one_letter_code
_entity_poly.pdbx_strand_id
1 'polypeptide(L)'
;MKTIIRALLRSLAALSVVILLTVITANAQHYFAIWYDADVEKEWVGEDIYIVNENATLTVLGFEHIPPTERAGARVDIMVNIHGDAELPWHYDGNNYRLQYYQDGKWYVVGHPLAVPAVGANWMPAGDTVMRYRIPLTVLQQSGTFRLYVYPLGFCDVPGLNDTDGC
;
A
#
# COMPACT_ATOMS: atom_id res chain seq x y z
N MET A 1 48.20 -13.11 16.75
CA MET A 1 47.85 -12.36 15.53
C MET A 1 46.76 -13.04 14.67
N LYS A 2 46.86 -14.34 14.35
CA LYS A 2 45.83 -15.08 13.56
C LYS A 2 44.42 -15.12 14.19
N THR A 3 44.31 -15.09 15.52
CA THR A 3 43.04 -15.17 16.26
C THR A 3 42.22 -13.88 16.16
N ILE A 4 42.89 -12.72 16.18
CA ILE A 4 42.25 -11.39 16.12
C ILE A 4 41.67 -11.14 14.72
N ILE A 5 42.39 -11.55 13.67
CA ILE A 5 41.94 -11.43 12.28
C ILE A 5 40.67 -12.27 12.02
N ARG A 6 40.58 -13.48 12.59
CA ARG A 6 39.38 -14.32 12.49
C ARG A 6 38.18 -13.74 13.23
N ALA A 7 38.39 -13.07 14.36
CA ALA A 7 37.32 -12.39 15.09
C ALA A 7 36.81 -11.18 14.30
N LEU A 8 37.70 -10.35 13.76
CA LEU A 8 37.34 -9.20 12.92
C LEU A 8 36.56 -9.60 11.65
N LEU A 9 36.98 -10.68 10.97
CA LEU A 9 36.28 -11.19 9.78
C LEU A 9 34.86 -11.71 10.10
N ARG A 10 34.67 -12.33 11.28
CA ARG A 10 33.33 -12.77 11.74
C ARG A 10 32.44 -11.59 12.09
N SER A 11 32.98 -10.55 12.71
CA SER A 11 32.23 -9.33 13.02
C SER A 11 31.84 -8.53 11.78
N LEU A 12 32.73 -8.45 10.78
CA LEU A 12 32.43 -7.84 9.47
C LEU A 12 31.37 -8.64 8.70
N ALA A 13 31.46 -9.97 8.69
CA ALA A 13 30.43 -10.81 8.07
C ALA A 13 29.08 -10.69 8.77
N ALA A 14 29.05 -10.65 10.10
CA ALA A 14 27.83 -10.43 10.89
C ALA A 14 27.23 -9.05 10.63
N LEU A 15 28.07 -8.00 10.55
CA LEU A 15 27.62 -6.64 10.25
C LEU A 15 27.06 -6.54 8.83
N SER A 16 27.69 -7.18 7.84
CA SER A 16 27.19 -7.25 6.46
C SER A 16 25.88 -8.02 6.36
N VAL A 17 25.70 -9.10 7.13
CA VAL A 17 24.45 -9.86 7.19
C VAL A 17 23.35 -9.04 7.85
N VAL A 18 23.64 -8.30 8.93
CA VAL A 18 22.69 -7.39 9.57
C VAL A 18 22.28 -6.27 8.60
N ILE A 19 23.24 -5.59 7.95
CA ILE A 19 22.94 -4.53 6.96
C ILE A 19 22.13 -5.09 5.79
N LEU A 20 22.47 -6.28 5.29
CA LEU A 20 21.72 -6.94 4.21
C LEU A 20 20.29 -7.29 4.66
N LEU A 21 20.11 -7.78 5.90
CA LEU A 21 18.78 -8.04 6.47
C LEU A 21 17.96 -6.74 6.63
N THR A 22 18.56 -5.65 7.12
CA THR A 22 17.85 -4.37 7.26
C THR A 22 17.46 -3.78 5.90
N VAL A 23 18.31 -3.91 4.89
CA VAL A 23 18.04 -3.44 3.52
C VAL A 23 16.99 -4.31 2.82
N ILE A 24 16.93 -5.61 3.11
CA ILE A 24 15.89 -6.52 2.59
C ILE A 24 14.53 -6.24 3.26
N THR A 25 14.48 -5.88 4.54
CA THR A 25 13.23 -5.54 5.22
C THR A 25 12.73 -4.12 4.91
N ALA A 26 13.62 -3.18 4.56
CA ALA A 26 13.24 -1.79 4.28
C ALA A 26 12.48 -1.59 2.96
N ASN A 27 12.51 -2.58 2.05
CA ASN A 27 11.80 -2.52 0.76
C ASN A 27 10.62 -3.50 0.66
N ALA A 28 10.32 -4.24 1.73
CA ALA A 28 9.19 -5.16 1.75
C ALA A 28 7.96 -4.43 2.34
N GLN A 29 6.99 -4.06 1.50
CA GLN A 29 5.66 -3.70 1.98
C GLN A 29 5.02 -4.96 2.60
N HIS A 30 4.87 -4.97 3.91
CA HIS A 30 4.18 -6.03 4.62
C HIS A 30 2.68 -5.74 4.65
N TYR A 31 1.87 -6.71 4.25
CA TYR A 31 0.41 -6.63 4.32
C TYR A 31 -0.12 -7.56 5.39
N PHE A 32 -0.99 -7.01 6.22
CA PHE A 32 -1.81 -7.76 7.14
C PHE A 32 -3.25 -7.64 6.66
N ALA A 33 -3.90 -8.79 6.44
CA ALA A 33 -5.35 -8.81 6.39
C ALA A 33 -5.83 -8.53 7.82
N ILE A 34 -6.38 -7.35 8.02
CA ILE A 34 -6.92 -6.87 9.29
C ILE A 34 -8.40 -6.62 9.07
N TRP A 35 -9.20 -6.64 10.13
CA TRP A 35 -10.63 -6.33 10.04
C TRP A 35 -10.97 -5.48 11.25
N TYR A 36 -11.13 -4.18 11.02
CA TYR A 36 -11.63 -3.25 12.03
C TYR A 36 -12.49 -2.17 11.38
N ASP A 37 -13.42 -1.64 12.16
CA ASP A 37 -14.33 -0.56 11.75
C ASP A 37 -13.51 0.69 11.37
N ALA A 38 -13.71 1.22 10.16
CA ALA A 38 -12.96 2.37 9.67
C ALA A 38 -13.17 3.63 10.52
N ASP A 39 -14.28 3.73 11.26
CA ASP A 39 -14.52 4.82 12.19
C ASP A 39 -13.67 4.71 13.46
N VAL A 40 -13.34 3.49 13.91
CA VAL A 40 -12.41 3.27 15.04
C VAL A 40 -11.00 3.76 14.69
N GLU A 41 -10.59 3.66 13.43
CA GLU A 41 -9.28 4.18 13.00
C GLU A 41 -9.17 5.69 13.14
N LYS A 42 -10.27 6.42 12.90
CA LYS A 42 -10.34 7.87 13.09
C LYS A 42 -10.11 8.25 14.54
N GLU A 43 -10.58 7.44 15.48
CA GLU A 43 -10.35 7.69 16.91
C GLU A 43 -8.88 7.48 17.31
N TRP A 44 -8.19 6.51 16.69
CA TRP A 44 -6.81 6.17 17.05
C TRP A 44 -5.77 7.09 16.43
N VAL A 45 -6.01 7.58 15.21
CA VAL A 45 -5.03 8.33 14.42
C VAL A 45 -5.46 9.79 14.18
N GLY A 46 -6.67 10.18 14.60
CA GLY A 46 -7.20 11.55 14.54
C GLY A 46 -8.29 11.72 13.46
N GLU A 47 -9.15 12.74 13.59
CA GLU A 47 -10.25 12.99 12.64
C GLU A 47 -9.75 13.33 11.21
N ASP A 48 -8.49 13.75 11.06
CA ASP A 48 -7.90 14.26 9.82
C ASP A 48 -7.24 13.20 8.92
N ILE A 49 -7.41 11.89 9.15
CA ILE A 49 -6.67 10.89 8.34
C ILE A 49 -7.30 10.65 6.96
N TYR A 50 -8.54 11.09 6.75
CA TYR A 50 -9.21 10.99 5.47
C TYR A 50 -9.28 12.36 4.81
N ILE A 51 -8.12 12.80 4.32
CA ILE A 51 -8.04 13.98 3.46
C ILE A 51 -8.41 13.54 2.03
N VAL A 52 -9.29 14.31 1.41
CA VAL A 52 -9.64 14.20 0.00
C VAL A 52 -9.08 15.43 -0.69
N ASN A 53 -8.23 15.23 -1.69
CA ASN A 53 -7.80 16.31 -2.55
C ASN A 53 -8.80 16.44 -3.70
N GLU A 54 -9.65 17.46 -3.65
CA GLU A 54 -10.66 17.70 -4.69
C GLU A 54 -10.06 18.01 -6.07
N ASN A 55 -8.76 18.34 -6.14
CA ASN A 55 -8.04 18.58 -7.39
C ASN A 55 -7.41 17.31 -7.97
N ALA A 56 -7.82 16.14 -7.46
CA ALA A 56 -7.31 14.85 -7.90
C ALA A 56 -8.45 13.87 -8.14
N THR A 57 -8.42 13.21 -9.28
CA THR A 57 -9.34 12.10 -9.58
C THR A 57 -8.56 10.79 -9.57
N LEU A 58 -9.17 9.77 -8.96
CA LEU A 58 -8.63 8.42 -8.88
C LEU A 58 -9.52 7.46 -9.68
N THR A 59 -8.93 6.75 -10.63
CA THR A 59 -9.66 5.79 -11.47
C THR A 59 -8.93 4.46 -11.50
N VAL A 60 -9.62 3.37 -11.15
CA VAL A 60 -9.07 2.03 -11.31
C VAL A 60 -9.00 1.69 -12.81
N LEU A 61 -7.80 1.32 -13.27
CA LEU A 61 -7.55 0.88 -14.64
C LEU A 61 -7.64 -0.63 -14.79
N GLY A 62 -7.44 -1.38 -13.70
CA GLY A 62 -7.51 -2.83 -13.68
C GLY A 62 -6.57 -3.46 -12.66
N PHE A 63 -6.31 -4.75 -12.84
CA PHE A 63 -5.55 -5.58 -11.90
C PHE A 63 -4.41 -6.31 -12.60
N GLU A 64 -3.25 -6.37 -11.93
CA GLU A 64 -2.14 -7.22 -12.33
C GLU A 64 -1.91 -8.31 -11.28
N HIS A 65 -2.04 -9.57 -11.68
CA HIS A 65 -1.82 -10.71 -10.80
C HIS A 65 -0.33 -10.96 -10.60
N ILE A 66 0.09 -11.06 -9.34
CA ILE A 66 1.48 -11.36 -8.99
C ILE A 66 1.52 -12.75 -8.37
N PRO A 67 2.25 -13.69 -9.00
CA PRO A 67 2.33 -15.05 -8.51
C PRO A 67 2.95 -15.09 -7.11
N PRO A 68 2.59 -16.08 -6.28
CA PRO A 68 3.22 -16.26 -4.98
C PRO A 68 4.72 -16.48 -5.14
N THR A 69 5.48 -16.00 -4.15
CA THR A 69 6.90 -16.28 -4.00
C THR A 69 7.12 -17.09 -2.73
N GLU A 70 8.30 -17.68 -2.53
CA GLU A 70 8.64 -18.41 -1.29
C GLU A 70 8.46 -17.57 -0.01
N ARG A 71 8.51 -16.23 -0.13
CA ARG A 71 8.47 -15.29 1.00
C ARG A 71 7.14 -14.55 1.14
N ALA A 72 6.26 -14.64 0.15
CA ALA A 72 4.98 -13.93 0.16
C ALA A 72 3.91 -14.72 -0.61
N GLY A 73 2.71 -14.83 -0.02
CA GLY A 73 1.56 -15.40 -0.72
C GLY A 73 1.18 -14.58 -1.97
N ALA A 74 0.25 -15.10 -2.77
CA ALA A 74 -0.21 -14.43 -3.99
C ALA A 74 -0.71 -13.00 -3.70
N ARG A 75 -0.43 -12.08 -4.63
CA ARG A 75 -0.77 -10.66 -4.55
C ARG A 75 -1.44 -10.20 -5.83
N VAL A 76 -2.08 -9.05 -5.75
CA VAL A 76 -2.62 -8.32 -6.89
C VAL A 76 -2.22 -6.86 -6.76
N ASP A 77 -1.73 -6.27 -7.84
CA ASP A 77 -1.55 -4.83 -7.94
C ASP A 77 -2.82 -4.23 -8.53
N ILE A 78 -3.47 -3.33 -7.80
CA ILE A 78 -4.54 -2.47 -8.31
C ILE A 78 -3.85 -1.33 -9.05
N MET A 79 -4.08 -1.23 -10.36
CA MET A 79 -3.57 -0.13 -11.17
C MET A 79 -4.56 1.03 -11.07
N VAL A 80 -4.11 2.18 -10.58
CA VAL A 80 -4.93 3.38 -10.41
C VAL A 80 -4.31 4.51 -11.21
N ASN A 81 -5.08 5.09 -12.12
CA ASN A 81 -4.75 6.38 -12.70
C ASN A 81 -5.08 7.47 -11.71
N ILE A 82 -4.11 8.33 -11.46
CA ILE A 82 -4.27 9.54 -10.68
C ILE A 82 -4.17 10.70 -11.66
N HIS A 83 -5.27 11.42 -11.83
CA HIS A 83 -5.32 12.65 -12.61
C HIS A 83 -5.24 13.84 -11.66
N GLY A 84 -4.20 14.66 -11.78
CA GLY A 84 -4.12 15.93 -11.05
C GLY A 84 -4.54 17.10 -11.92
N ASP A 85 -5.58 17.84 -11.50
CA ASP A 85 -6.08 19.04 -12.17
C ASP A 85 -5.22 20.28 -11.90
N ALA A 86 -4.24 20.16 -11.00
CA ALA A 86 -3.42 21.29 -10.59
C ALA A 86 -2.39 21.68 -11.66
N GLU A 87 -2.34 22.98 -12.00
CA GLU A 87 -1.28 23.59 -12.81
C GLU A 87 0.11 23.52 -12.13
N LEU A 88 0.16 23.14 -10.85
CA LEU A 88 1.37 23.05 -10.04
C LEU A 88 1.58 21.63 -9.50
N PRO A 89 2.83 21.16 -9.40
CA PRO A 89 3.16 19.90 -8.75
C PRO A 89 2.63 19.86 -7.32
N TRP A 90 2.13 18.71 -6.91
CA TRP A 90 1.53 18.51 -5.60
C TRP A 90 2.06 17.21 -4.98
N HIS A 91 2.07 17.17 -3.65
CA HIS A 91 2.63 16.08 -2.88
C HIS A 91 1.56 15.07 -2.49
N TYR A 92 1.91 13.78 -2.59
CA TYR A 92 1.11 12.71 -1.99
C TYR A 92 2.01 11.60 -1.44
N ASP A 93 1.48 10.86 -0.46
CA ASP A 93 2.15 9.68 0.10
C ASP A 93 1.51 8.42 -0.47
N GLY A 94 1.95 8.05 -1.67
CA GLY A 94 1.42 6.90 -2.41
C GLY A 94 1.62 5.54 -1.72
N ASN A 95 2.45 5.49 -0.67
CA ASN A 95 2.66 4.28 0.12
C ASN A 95 1.68 4.17 1.31
N ASN A 96 0.97 5.25 1.63
CA ASN A 96 -0.04 5.27 2.67
C ASN A 96 -1.44 5.16 2.05
N TYR A 97 -1.98 3.93 2.06
CA TYR A 97 -3.30 3.65 1.53
C TYR A 97 -4.01 2.59 2.37
N ARG A 98 -5.33 2.51 2.24
CA ARG A 98 -6.16 1.53 2.93
C ARG A 98 -7.13 0.92 1.95
N LEU A 99 -7.21 -0.40 1.93
CA LEU A 99 -8.32 -1.08 1.28
C LEU A 99 -9.43 -1.26 2.31
N GLN A 100 -10.64 -0.86 1.95
CA GLN A 100 -11.83 -1.01 2.77
C GLN A 100 -12.87 -1.87 2.07
N TYR A 101 -13.63 -2.61 2.86
CA TYR A 101 -14.73 -3.47 2.42
C TYR A 101 -16.02 -3.03 3.11
N TYR A 102 -17.11 -2.95 2.35
CA TYR A 102 -18.41 -2.59 2.88
C TYR A 102 -19.20 -3.84 3.29
N GLN A 103 -19.59 -3.88 4.57
CA GLN A 103 -20.37 -4.98 5.13
C GLN A 103 -21.35 -4.43 6.18
N ASP A 104 -22.60 -4.90 6.17
CA ASP A 104 -23.61 -4.62 7.20
C ASP A 104 -23.77 -3.11 7.52
N GLY A 105 -23.77 -2.27 6.48
CA GLY A 105 -23.96 -0.83 6.65
C GLY A 105 -22.70 -0.04 7.00
N LYS A 106 -21.53 -0.70 7.07
CA LYS A 106 -20.29 -0.11 7.57
C LYS A 106 -19.09 -0.43 6.69
N TRP A 107 -18.07 0.42 6.77
CA TRP A 107 -16.78 0.20 6.14
C TRP A 107 -15.80 -0.41 7.14
N TYR A 108 -15.14 -1.48 6.73
CA TYR A 108 -14.07 -2.12 7.47
C TYR A 108 -12.75 -1.96 6.72
N VAL A 109 -11.68 -1.60 7.40
CA VAL A 109 -10.34 -1.66 6.82
C VAL A 109 -9.93 -3.12 6.73
N VAL A 110 -9.68 -3.59 5.50
CA VAL A 110 -9.33 -4.98 5.17
C VAL A 110 -7.89 -5.16 4.70
N GLY A 111 -7.20 -4.05 4.39
CA GLY A 111 -5.80 -4.07 4.00
C GLY A 111 -5.11 -2.76 4.33
N HIS A 112 -3.94 -2.86 4.95
CA HIS A 112 -3.06 -1.74 5.25
C HIS A 112 -1.61 -2.13 4.94
N PRO A 113 -0.89 -1.40 4.07
CA PRO A 113 0.54 -1.56 3.86
C PRO A 113 1.26 -1.00 5.08
N LEU A 114 1.96 -1.85 5.82
CA LEU A 114 2.87 -1.37 6.84
C LEU A 114 4.18 -0.97 6.15
N ALA A 115 4.33 0.32 5.81
CA ALA A 115 5.58 0.87 5.29
C ALA A 115 6.36 1.56 6.43
N VAL A 116 7.51 1.02 6.79
CA VAL A 116 8.44 1.65 7.75
C VAL A 116 9.83 1.73 7.14
N PRO A 117 10.40 2.93 6.97
CA PRO A 117 9.82 4.24 7.23
C PRO A 117 8.84 4.68 6.11
N ALA A 118 7.79 5.42 6.48
CA ALA A 118 6.81 6.03 5.58
C ALA A 118 7.44 7.21 4.79
N VAL A 119 8.51 6.94 4.03
CA VAL A 119 9.19 7.94 3.20
C VAL A 119 8.81 7.64 1.76
N GLY A 120 7.82 8.37 1.27
CA GLY A 120 7.31 8.22 -0.08
C GLY A 120 6.56 9.46 -0.55
N ALA A 121 6.98 10.66 -0.11
CA ALA A 121 6.44 11.90 -0.65
C ALA A 121 6.81 11.99 -2.13
N ASN A 122 5.86 11.67 -2.99
CA ASN A 122 6.02 11.75 -4.43
C ASN A 122 5.51 13.10 -4.90
N TRP A 123 6.27 13.74 -5.79
CA TRP A 123 5.78 14.87 -6.56
C TRP A 123 5.01 14.31 -7.75
N MET A 124 3.73 14.69 -7.87
CA MET A 124 2.97 14.37 -9.07
C MET A 124 3.21 15.44 -10.13
N PRO A 125 3.54 15.05 -11.38
CA PRO A 125 3.40 15.95 -12.50
C PRO A 125 1.91 16.31 -12.69
N ALA A 126 1.64 17.42 -13.36
CA ALA A 126 0.29 17.71 -13.84
C ALA A 126 -0.17 16.62 -14.82
N GLY A 127 -1.45 16.27 -14.80
CA GLY A 127 -2.04 15.24 -15.66
C GLY A 127 -2.02 13.84 -15.06
N ASP A 128 -1.94 12.82 -15.93
CA ASP A 128 -2.14 11.42 -15.59
C ASP A 128 -0.86 10.72 -15.11
N THR A 129 -0.94 10.04 -13.97
CA THR A 129 0.11 9.15 -13.46
C THR A 129 -0.52 7.84 -13.01
N VAL A 130 0.04 6.72 -13.47
CA VAL A 130 -0.42 5.39 -13.05
C VAL A 130 0.39 4.89 -11.86
N MET A 131 -0.31 4.58 -10.77
CA MET A 131 0.25 4.00 -9.55
C MET A 131 -0.28 2.58 -9.32
N ARG A 132 0.50 1.81 -8.57
CA ARG A 132 0.22 0.40 -8.27
C ARG A 132 0.09 0.20 -6.78
N TYR A 133 -1.07 -0.31 -6.38
CA TYR A 133 -1.40 -0.58 -4.99
C TYR A 133 -1.52 -2.09 -4.78
N ARG A 134 -0.47 -2.68 -4.21
CA ARG A 134 -0.37 -4.11 -3.93
C ARG A 134 -1.30 -4.51 -2.80
N ILE A 135 -2.03 -5.61 -2.94
CA ILE A 135 -2.93 -6.16 -1.92
C ILE A 135 -2.79 -7.70 -1.91
N PRO A 136 -2.99 -8.39 -0.76
CA PRO A 136 -3.14 -9.84 -0.75
C PRO A 136 -4.31 -10.29 -1.63
N LEU A 137 -4.05 -11.21 -2.57
CA LEU A 137 -5.05 -11.69 -3.53
C LEU A 137 -6.33 -12.17 -2.82
N THR A 138 -6.17 -12.83 -1.67
CA THR A 138 -7.25 -13.39 -0.85
C THR A 138 -8.27 -12.35 -0.35
N VAL A 139 -7.89 -11.06 -0.26
CA VAL A 139 -8.80 -10.00 0.20
C VAL A 139 -9.80 -9.64 -0.89
N LEU A 140 -9.35 -9.45 -2.14
CA LEU A 140 -10.23 -9.09 -3.26
C LEU A 140 -10.97 -10.28 -3.90
N GLN A 141 -10.71 -11.50 -3.44
CA GLN A 141 -11.50 -12.69 -3.83
C GLN A 141 -12.85 -12.76 -3.12
N GLN A 142 -13.09 -11.95 -2.09
CA GLN A 142 -14.41 -11.87 -1.47
C GLN A 142 -15.34 -11.05 -2.36
N SER A 143 -16.60 -11.46 -2.48
CA SER A 143 -17.63 -10.70 -3.18
C SER A 143 -18.03 -9.47 -2.38
N GLY A 144 -18.26 -8.35 -3.05
CA GLY A 144 -18.83 -7.14 -2.46
C GLY A 144 -18.06 -5.88 -2.78
N THR A 145 -18.49 -4.77 -2.18
CA THR A 145 -17.98 -3.45 -2.53
C THR A 145 -16.68 -3.15 -1.79
N PHE A 146 -15.62 -2.85 -2.53
CA PHE A 146 -14.37 -2.34 -2.00
C PHE A 146 -14.15 -0.88 -2.40
N ARG A 147 -13.40 -0.16 -1.56
CA ARG A 147 -12.82 1.13 -1.92
C ARG A 147 -11.38 1.21 -1.46
N LEU A 148 -10.54 1.86 -2.24
CA LEU A 148 -9.17 2.15 -1.91
C LEU A 148 -9.07 3.61 -1.50
N TYR A 149 -8.66 3.85 -0.26
CA TYR A 149 -8.24 5.17 0.19
C TYR A 149 -6.76 5.35 -0.09
N VAL A 150 -6.35 6.45 -0.72
CA VAL A 150 -4.95 6.83 -0.89
C VAL A 150 -4.75 8.19 -0.23
N TYR A 151 -3.78 8.32 0.67
CA TYR A 151 -3.52 9.59 1.34
C TYR A 151 -2.64 10.53 0.50
N PRO A 152 -2.95 11.84 0.42
CA PRO A 152 -4.18 12.54 0.83
C PRO A 152 -5.16 12.71 -0.36
N LEU A 153 -5.19 11.75 -1.28
CA LEU A 153 -5.91 11.84 -2.55
C LEU A 153 -7.42 11.66 -2.37
N GLY A 154 -7.81 10.71 -1.53
CA GLY A 154 -9.21 10.35 -1.34
C GLY A 154 -9.47 8.90 -1.68
N PHE A 155 -10.70 8.60 -2.11
CA PHE A 155 -11.18 7.24 -2.34
C PHE A 155 -11.43 6.99 -3.83
N CYS A 156 -11.20 5.75 -4.27
CA CYS A 156 -11.80 5.20 -5.49
C CYS A 156 -12.45 3.85 -5.22
N ASP A 157 -13.52 3.55 -5.94
CA ASP A 157 -14.15 2.25 -5.90
C ASP A 157 -13.25 1.20 -6.56
N VAL A 158 -13.18 0.01 -5.97
CA VAL A 158 -12.41 -1.12 -6.47
C VAL A 158 -13.38 -2.28 -6.68
N PRO A 159 -13.53 -2.81 -7.91
CA PRO A 159 -14.36 -3.97 -8.14
C PRO A 159 -13.74 -5.21 -7.47
N GLY A 160 -14.56 -6.11 -6.92
CA GLY A 160 -14.08 -7.41 -6.47
C GLY A 160 -13.57 -8.24 -7.65
N LEU A 161 -12.58 -9.11 -7.46
CA LEU A 161 -12.04 -9.94 -8.56
C LEU A 161 -13.05 -10.95 -9.10
N ASN A 162 -14.07 -11.27 -8.31
CA ASN A 162 -15.16 -12.14 -8.70
C ASN A 162 -16.39 -11.38 -9.22
N ASP A 163 -16.35 -10.05 -9.21
CA ASP A 163 -17.40 -9.22 -9.76
C ASP A 163 -17.09 -9.05 -11.26
N THR A 164 -17.58 -9.98 -12.08
CA THR A 164 -17.34 -10.00 -13.53
C THR A 164 -18.03 -8.88 -14.33
N ASP A 165 -18.66 -7.92 -13.65
CA ASP A 165 -19.52 -6.89 -14.25
C ASP A 165 -19.03 -5.46 -13.96
N GLY A 166 -17.71 -5.18 -13.98
CA GLY A 166 -17.23 -3.85 -13.61
C GLY A 166 -15.82 -3.47 -14.07
N CYS A 167 -15.56 -3.52 -15.38
CA CYS A 167 -14.68 -2.59 -16.10
C CYS A 167 -15.26 -2.36 -17.50
#